data_AF-A0A1S9CL92-F1
#
_entry.id   AF-A0A1S9CL92-F1
#
_cell.length_a   1.000
_cell.length_b   1.000
_cell.length_c   1.000
_cell.angle_alpha   90.00
_cell.angle_beta   90.00
_cell.angle_gamma   90.00
#
_symmetry.space_group_name_H-M   'P 1'
#
loop_
_entity.id
_entity.type
_entity.pdbx_description
1 polymer ?
#
loop_
_entity_poly.entity_id
_entity_poly.type
_entity_poly.pdbx_seq_one_letter_code
_entity_poly.pdbx_strand_id
1 'polypeptide(L)'
;MVEKEKVILMTKLAIKDKNTMKEDRMITSYYIEDYIYMNNFWSRISVLVVVAIIAVIDVLWQIERGGEIPLTFSGLMEKFGLPYLGVFVISASIFTIISSIAYRKRYIAAEKRIKEYDQILKTLNKGDELEEEEVDDFDRENIND
;
A
#
# COMPACT_ATOMS: atom_id res chain seq x y z
N MET A 1 8.19 27.77 -23.65
CA MET A 1 6.80 27.23 -23.53
C MET A 1 5.85 28.44 -23.43
N VAL A 2 4.52 28.32 -23.54
CA VAL A 2 3.66 29.51 -23.29
C VAL A 2 3.44 29.69 -21.79
N GLU A 3 3.52 30.92 -21.26
CA GLU A 3 3.32 31.22 -19.82
C GLU A 3 2.05 30.59 -19.23
N LYS A 4 0.95 30.63 -19.99
CA LYS A 4 -0.32 30.02 -19.59
C LYS A 4 -0.20 28.50 -19.39
N GLU A 5 0.51 27.81 -20.27
CA GLU A 5 0.74 26.37 -20.15
C GLU A 5 1.59 26.03 -18.92
N LYS A 6 2.61 26.85 -18.65
CA LYS A 6 3.45 26.77 -17.45
C LYS A 6 2.62 26.85 -16.17
N VAL A 7 1.77 27.88 -16.04
CA VAL A 7 0.87 28.07 -14.88
C VAL A 7 -0.10 26.89 -14.72
N ILE A 8 -0.63 26.36 -15.83
CA ILE A 8 -1.51 25.18 -15.80
C ILE A 8 -0.75 23.95 -15.26
N LEU A 9 0.47 23.70 -15.72
CA LEU A 9 1.27 22.56 -15.25
C LEU A 9 1.64 22.69 -13.77
N MET A 10 2.10 23.87 -13.33
CA MET A 10 2.38 24.14 -11.92
C MET A 10 1.15 23.93 -11.04
N THR A 11 -0.02 24.41 -11.47
CA THR A 11 -1.28 24.24 -10.73
C THR A 11 -1.67 22.77 -10.64
N LYS A 12 -1.54 22.00 -11.73
CA LYS A 12 -1.80 20.56 -11.73
C LYS A 12 -0.88 19.81 -10.77
N LEU A 13 0.42 20.15 -10.74
CA LEU A 13 1.38 19.58 -9.80
C LEU A 13 0.99 19.91 -8.35
N ALA A 14 0.67 21.17 -8.04
CA ALA A 14 0.27 21.60 -6.71
C ALA A 14 -0.99 20.88 -6.19
N ILE A 15 -1.99 20.67 -7.07
CA ILE A 15 -3.21 19.93 -6.72
C ILE A 15 -2.89 18.45 -6.43
N LYS A 16 -2.09 17.80 -7.27
CA LYS A 16 -1.67 16.40 -7.05
C LYS A 16 -0.85 16.26 -5.76
N ASP A 17 0.04 17.22 -5.50
CA ASP A 17 0.93 17.19 -4.35
C ASP A 17 0.16 17.22 -3.02
N LYS A 18 -0.83 18.12 -2.94
CA LYS A 18 -1.69 18.29 -1.76
C LYS A 18 -2.62 17.11 -1.50
N ASN A 19 -3.17 16.50 -2.54
CA ASN A 19 -4.26 15.53 -2.41
C ASN A 19 -3.78 14.07 -2.31
N THR A 20 -2.84 13.64 -3.16
CA THR A 20 -2.53 12.21 -3.30
C THR A 20 -1.06 11.88 -3.08
N MET A 21 -0.14 12.80 -3.38
CA MET A 21 1.27 12.44 -3.44
C MET A 21 1.94 12.13 -2.12
N LYS A 22 1.47 12.71 -1.02
CA LYS A 22 2.01 12.37 0.29
C LYS A 22 1.82 10.88 0.59
N GLU A 23 0.63 10.35 0.30
CA GLU A 23 0.31 8.95 0.53
C GLU A 23 0.94 8.04 -0.53
N ASP A 24 0.88 8.44 -1.80
CA ASP A 24 1.45 7.64 -2.90
C ASP A 24 2.96 7.45 -2.72
N ARG A 25 3.70 8.51 -2.36
CA ARG A 25 5.13 8.40 -2.07
C ARG A 25 5.43 7.52 -0.87
N MET A 26 4.56 7.51 0.15
CA MET A 26 4.71 6.61 1.29
C MET A 26 4.51 5.15 0.85
N ILE A 27 3.51 4.88 0.01
CA ILE A 27 3.22 3.54 -0.52
C ILE A 27 4.37 3.03 -1.40
N THR A 28 4.90 3.86 -2.29
CA THR A 28 5.98 3.47 -3.23
C THR A 28 7.38 3.66 -2.67
N SER A 29 7.52 4.15 -1.43
CA SER A 29 8.83 4.24 -0.77
C SER A 29 9.42 2.87 -0.44
N TYR A 30 8.56 1.85 -0.39
CA TYR A 30 8.93 0.45 -0.20
C TYR A 30 8.81 -0.32 -1.52
N TYR A 31 9.54 -1.43 -1.64
CA TYR A 31 9.27 -2.38 -2.71
C TYR A 31 7.85 -2.93 -2.58
N ILE A 32 7.25 -3.26 -3.73
CA ILE A 32 5.87 -3.78 -3.79
C ILE A 32 5.66 -4.99 -2.87
N GLU A 33 6.65 -5.87 -2.77
CA GLU A 33 6.60 -7.06 -1.93
C GLU A 33 6.61 -6.71 -0.44
N ASP A 34 7.46 -5.78 -0.02
CA ASP A 34 7.56 -5.32 1.36
C ASP A 34 6.27 -4.63 1.81
N TYR A 35 5.70 -3.77 0.97
CA TYR A 35 4.42 -3.11 1.23
C TYR A 35 3.29 -4.13 1.43
N ILE A 36 3.20 -5.12 0.54
CA ILE A 36 2.19 -6.18 0.65
C ILE A 36 2.43 -7.02 1.91
N TYR A 37 3.69 -7.36 2.21
CA TYR A 37 4.02 -8.16 3.38
C TYR A 37 3.64 -7.47 4.68
N MET A 38 4.02 -6.19 4.84
CA MET A 38 3.73 -5.41 6.04
C MET A 38 2.22 -5.28 6.28
N ASN A 39 1.45 -5.03 5.22
CA ASN A 39 0.01 -4.88 5.36
C ASN A 39 -0.71 -6.22 5.57
N ASN A 40 -0.18 -7.32 5.02
CA ASN A 40 -0.66 -8.67 5.28
C ASN A 40 -0.36 -9.15 6.70
N PHE A 41 0.73 -8.68 7.31
CA PHE A 41 1.10 -9.04 8.68
C PHE A 41 -0.02 -8.69 9.67
N TRP A 42 -0.54 -7.47 9.59
CA TRP A 42 -1.67 -7.03 10.42
C TRP A 42 -2.94 -7.85 10.18
N SER A 43 -3.24 -8.20 8.93
CA SER A 43 -4.37 -9.08 8.61
C SER A 43 -4.21 -10.47 9.22
N ARG A 44 -3.00 -11.05 9.22
CA ARG A 44 -2.73 -12.35 9.83
C ARG A 44 -2.89 -12.33 11.35
N ILE A 45 -2.41 -11.27 12.01
CA ILE A 45 -2.62 -11.07 13.46
C ILE A 45 -4.12 -10.95 13.77
N SER A 46 -4.88 -10.21 12.97
CA SER A 46 -6.33 -10.10 13.13
C SER A 46 -7.03 -11.46 13.03
N VAL A 47 -6.66 -12.28 12.05
CA VAL A 47 -7.22 -13.64 11.88
C VAL A 47 -6.87 -14.52 13.08
N LEU A 48 -5.63 -14.43 13.59
CA LEU A 48 -5.19 -15.17 14.77
C LEU A 48 -6.05 -14.83 16.00
N VAL A 49 -6.31 -13.54 16.23
CA VAL A 49 -7.16 -13.08 17.34
C VAL A 49 -8.59 -13.61 17.20
N VAL A 50 -9.18 -13.55 16.00
CA VAL A 50 -10.55 -14.05 15.78
C VAL A 50 -10.64 -15.55 16.03
N VAL A 51 -9.69 -16.34 15.50
CA VAL A 51 -9.68 -17.79 15.73
C VAL A 51 -9.48 -18.12 17.21
N ALA A 52 -8.62 -17.39 17.92
CA ALA A 52 -8.42 -17.57 19.35
C ALA A 52 -9.71 -17.30 20.15
N ILE A 53 -10.46 -16.24 19.80
CA ILE A 53 -11.75 -15.93 20.44
C ILE A 53 -12.76 -17.06 20.21
N ILE A 54 -12.88 -17.56 18.97
CA ILE A 54 -13.80 -18.66 18.65
C ILE A 54 -13.43 -19.92 19.44
N ALA A 55 -12.13 -20.24 19.54
CA ALA A 55 -11.66 -21.38 20.33
C ALA A 55 -12.02 -21.24 21.82
N VAL A 56 -11.85 -20.05 22.40
CA VAL A 56 -12.22 -19.79 23.80
C VAL A 56 -13.73 -19.96 24.01
N ILE A 57 -14.56 -19.45 23.10
CA ILE A 57 -16.02 -19.57 23.18
C ILE A 57 -16.44 -21.05 23.13
N ASP A 58 -15.87 -21.84 22.23
CA ASP A 58 -16.18 -23.27 22.11
C ASP A 58 -15.77 -24.06 23.35
N VAL A 59 -14.60 -23.76 23.93
CA VAL A 59 -14.17 -24.35 25.20
C VAL A 59 -15.21 -24.04 26.28
N LEU A 60 -15.60 -22.76 26.45
CA LEU A 60 -16.60 -22.35 27.44
C LEU A 60 -17.94 -23.06 27.27
N TRP A 61 -18.42 -23.22 26.03
CA TRP A 61 -19.64 -23.98 25.74
C TRP A 61 -19.54 -25.47 26.08
N GLN A 62 -18.37 -26.09 25.87
CA GLN A 62 -18.18 -27.48 26.30
C GLN A 62 -18.19 -27.59 27.83
N ILE A 63 -17.62 -26.62 28.57
CA ILE A 63 -17.71 -26.61 30.05
C ILE A 63 -19.17 -26.55 30.50
N GLU A 64 -19.95 -25.64 29.92
CA GLU A 64 -21.36 -25.44 30.27
C GLU A 64 -22.21 -26.71 30.04
N ARG A 65 -21.90 -27.48 28.98
CA ARG A 65 -22.58 -28.73 28.65
C ARG A 65 -22.07 -29.95 29.43
N GLY A 66 -21.17 -29.77 30.39
CA GLY A 66 -20.57 -30.87 31.17
C GLY A 66 -19.56 -31.70 30.39
N GLY A 67 -18.99 -31.14 29.33
CA GLY A 67 -17.97 -31.78 28.51
C GLY A 67 -16.66 -31.97 29.28
N GLU A 68 -16.01 -33.11 29.07
CA GLU A 68 -14.70 -33.38 29.66
C GLU A 68 -13.62 -32.52 28.99
N ILE A 69 -12.99 -31.66 29.79
CA ILE A 69 -11.83 -30.86 29.38
C ILE A 69 -10.58 -31.66 29.77
N PRO A 70 -9.75 -32.09 28.80
CA PRO A 70 -8.50 -32.75 29.12
C PRO A 70 -7.58 -31.79 29.89
N LEU A 71 -7.09 -32.22 31.05
CA LEU A 71 -6.15 -31.47 31.89
C LEU A 71 -4.71 -31.46 31.33
N THR A 72 -4.42 -32.35 30.38
CA THR A 72 -3.11 -32.47 29.75
C THR A 72 -3.02 -31.63 28.49
N PHE A 73 -1.92 -30.89 28.32
CA PHE A 73 -1.65 -30.06 27.15
C PHE A 73 -1.83 -30.81 25.81
N SER A 74 -1.35 -32.06 25.73
CA SER A 74 -1.48 -32.89 24.53
C SER A 74 -2.94 -33.21 24.18
N GLY A 75 -3.78 -33.52 25.17
CA GLY A 75 -5.20 -33.80 24.94
C GLY A 75 -5.99 -32.55 24.54
N LEU A 76 -5.60 -31.38 25.09
CA LEU A 76 -6.12 -30.09 24.67
C LEU A 76 -5.77 -29.80 23.21
N MET A 77 -4.53 -30.07 22.81
CA MET A 77 -4.05 -29.83 21.45
C MET A 77 -4.68 -30.77 20.41
N GLU A 78 -4.94 -32.04 20.76
CA GLU A 78 -5.65 -32.96 19.87
C GLU A 78 -7.12 -32.58 19.69
N LYS A 79 -7.80 -32.23 20.78
CA LYS A 79 -9.24 -31.96 20.77
C LYS A 79 -9.58 -30.55 20.23
N PHE A 80 -8.76 -29.56 20.55
CA PHE A 80 -8.99 -28.15 20.20
C PHE A 80 -7.87 -27.52 19.37
N GLY A 81 -6.65 -28.06 19.34
CA GLY A 81 -5.57 -27.47 18.55
C GLY A 81 -5.67 -27.81 17.07
N LEU A 82 -5.73 -29.11 16.77
CA LEU A 82 -5.71 -29.64 15.39
C LEU A 82 -6.86 -29.13 14.50
N PRO A 83 -8.14 -29.17 14.91
CA PRO A 83 -9.24 -28.72 14.06
C PRO A 83 -9.22 -27.20 13.83
N TYR A 84 -8.86 -26.42 14.85
CA TYR A 84 -8.80 -24.97 14.76
C TYR A 84 -7.58 -24.49 13.96
N LEU A 85 -6.48 -25.25 13.95
CA LEU A 85 -5.35 -25.03 13.06
C LEU A 85 -5.77 -25.11 11.59
N GLY A 86 -6.61 -26.09 11.22
CA GLY A 86 -7.12 -26.21 9.86
C GLY A 86 -7.93 -24.98 9.43
N VAL A 87 -8.87 -24.55 10.28
CA VAL A 87 -9.68 -23.34 10.05
C VAL A 87 -8.80 -22.09 9.97
N PHE A 88 -7.80 -21.98 10.84
CA PHE A 88 -6.83 -20.88 10.82
C PHE A 88 -6.05 -20.84 9.50
N VAL A 89 -5.48 -21.96 9.06
CA VAL A 89 -4.67 -21.99 7.83
C VAL A 89 -5.52 -21.64 6.61
N ILE A 90 -6.75 -22.15 6.52
CA ILE A 90 -7.66 -21.88 5.41
C ILE A 90 -8.06 -20.40 5.40
N SER A 91 -8.52 -19.87 6.55
CA SER A 91 -8.94 -18.47 6.66
C SER A 91 -7.78 -17.50 6.41
N ALA A 92 -6.61 -17.75 7.00
CA ALA A 92 -5.41 -16.94 6.80
C ALA A 92 -4.95 -16.95 5.34
N SER A 93 -5.04 -18.09 4.65
CA SER A 93 -4.69 -18.21 3.23
C SER A 93 -5.65 -17.39 2.36
N ILE A 94 -6.96 -17.51 2.56
CA ILE A 94 -7.96 -16.76 1.80
C ILE A 94 -7.78 -15.25 2.01
N PHE A 95 -7.66 -14.82 3.27
CA PHE A 95 -7.45 -13.41 3.58
C PHE A 95 -6.15 -12.88 2.98
N THR A 96 -5.05 -13.65 3.08
CA THR A 96 -3.76 -13.26 2.50
C THR A 96 -3.84 -13.10 0.98
N ILE A 97 -4.55 -13.98 0.27
CA ILE A 97 -4.69 -13.88 -1.20
C ILE A 97 -5.48 -12.60 -1.56
N ILE A 98 -6.63 -12.40 -0.91
CA ILE A 98 -7.50 -11.25 -1.19
C ILE A 98 -6.77 -9.94 -0.88
N SER A 99 -6.13 -9.85 0.27
CA SER A 99 -5.40 -8.66 0.71
C SER A 99 -4.21 -8.39 -0.21
N SER A 100 -3.46 -9.41 -0.61
CA SER A 100 -2.34 -9.26 -1.55
C SER A 100 -2.80 -8.68 -2.88
N ILE A 101 -3.92 -9.15 -3.43
CA ILE A 101 -4.49 -8.61 -4.67
C ILE A 101 -4.89 -7.14 -4.49
N ALA A 102 -5.57 -6.80 -3.39
CA ALA A 102 -6.01 -5.44 -3.11
C ALA A 102 -4.84 -4.47 -2.94
N TYR A 103 -3.84 -4.82 -2.13
CA TYR A 103 -2.66 -3.99 -1.88
C TYR A 103 -1.78 -3.86 -3.12
N ARG A 104 -1.65 -4.93 -3.92
CA ARG A 104 -0.96 -4.86 -5.21
C ARG A 104 -1.62 -3.89 -6.17
N LYS A 105 -2.96 -3.92 -6.29
CA LYS A 105 -3.71 -2.97 -7.12
C LYS A 105 -3.51 -1.53 -6.65
N ARG A 106 -3.54 -1.30 -5.33
CA ARG A 106 -3.32 0.03 -4.74
C ARG A 106 -1.91 0.54 -5.01
N TYR A 107 -0.89 -0.32 -4.87
CA TYR A 107 0.49 0.01 -5.18
C TYR A 107 0.68 0.40 -6.65
N ILE A 108 0.20 -0.43 -7.59
CA ILE A 108 0.32 -0.15 -9.03
C ILE A 108 -0.36 1.17 -9.40
N ALA A 109 -1.52 1.46 -8.78
CA ALA A 109 -2.22 2.72 -8.99
C ALA A 109 -1.42 3.92 -8.47
N ALA A 110 -0.78 3.80 -7.29
CA ALA A 110 0.08 4.84 -6.73
C ALA A 110 1.32 5.06 -7.61
N GLU A 111 1.98 3.98 -8.04
CA GLU A 111 3.14 4.03 -8.93
C GLU A 111 2.80 4.72 -10.26
N LYS A 112 1.62 4.43 -10.84
CA LYS A 112 1.16 5.11 -12.05
C LYS A 112 0.98 6.61 -11.82
N ARG A 113 0.35 7.01 -10.71
CA ARG A 113 0.14 8.44 -10.39
C ARG A 113 1.46 9.19 -10.23
N ILE A 114 2.46 8.58 -9.60
CA ILE A 114 3.82 9.14 -9.47
C ILE A 114 4.48 9.29 -10.84
N LYS A 115 4.43 8.26 -11.69
CA LYS A 115 4.98 8.35 -13.05
C LYS A 115 4.36 9.48 -13.86
N GLU A 116 3.03 9.66 -13.78
CA GLU A 116 2.35 10.78 -14.45
C GLU A 116 2.78 12.15 -13.91
N TYR A 117 3.05 12.25 -12.61
CA TYR A 117 3.53 13.49 -12.00
C TYR A 117 4.97 13.80 -12.43
N ASP A 118 5.85 12.81 -12.42
CA ASP A 118 7.23 12.96 -12.88
C ASP A 118 7.29 13.34 -14.36
N GLN A 119 6.37 12.81 -15.19
CA GLN A 119 6.24 13.23 -16.58
C GLN A 119 5.87 14.71 -16.70
N ILE A 120 4.88 15.19 -15.94
CA ILE A 120 4.50 16.61 -15.94
C ILE A 120 5.68 17.47 -15.47
N LEU A 121 6.40 17.04 -14.44
CA LEU A 121 7.57 17.74 -13.92
C LEU A 121 8.70 17.83 -14.96
N LYS A 122 8.98 16.74 -15.68
CA LYS A 122 9.97 16.73 -16.77
C LYS A 122 9.58 17.66 -17.92
N THR A 123 8.29 17.71 -18.28
CA THR A 123 7.80 18.64 -19.31
C THR A 123 7.97 20.09 -18.87
N LEU A 124 7.69 20.39 -17.60
CA LEU A 124 7.88 21.74 -17.04
C LEU A 124 9.36 22.15 -17.09
N ASN A 125 10.26 21.31 -16.56
CA ASN A 125 11.69 21.60 -16.53
C ASN A 125 12.28 21.76 -17.93
N LYS A 126 11.91 20.90 -18.88
CA LYS A 126 12.37 21.04 -20.27
C LYS A 126 11.88 22.34 -20.90
N GLY A 127 10.67 22.78 -20.55
CA GLY A 127 10.13 24.06 -20.99
C GLY A 127 10.93 25.24 -20.44
N ASP A 128 11.38 25.15 -19.20
CA ASP A 128 12.20 26.17 -18.53
C ASP A 128 13.63 26.22 -19.09
N GLU A 129 14.27 25.07 -19.35
CA GLU A 129 15.60 24.97 -19.96
C GLU A 129 15.63 25.62 -21.36
N LEU A 130 14.61 25.37 -22.18
CA LEU A 130 14.50 25.97 -23.52
C LEU A 130 14.27 27.49 -23.47
N GLU A 131 13.57 27.98 -22.45
CA GLU A 131 13.38 29.42 -22.22
C GLU A 131 14.70 30.10 -21.84
N GLU A 132 15.55 29.44 -21.04
CA GLU A 132 16.89 29.95 -20.69
C GLU A 132 17.84 29.96 -21.90
N GLU A 133 17.81 28.93 -22.74
CA GLU A 133 18.62 28.86 -23.98
C GLU A 133 18.21 29.96 -24.99
N GLU A 134 16.91 30.20 -25.20
CA GLU A 134 16.43 31.27 -26.09
C GLU A 134 16.84 32.67 -25.62
N VAL A 135 16.85 32.91 -24.30
CA VAL A 135 17.29 34.19 -23.72
C VAL A 135 18.80 34.38 -23.91
N ASP A 136 19.61 33.34 -23.68
CA ASP A 136 21.07 33.42 -23.86
C ASP A 136 21.47 33.62 -25.33
N ASP A 137 20.81 32.94 -26.27
CA ASP A 137 21.07 33.14 -27.70
C ASP A 137 20.66 34.56 -28.18
N PHE A 138 19.54 35.10 -27.68
CA PHE A 138 19.12 36.47 -27.97
C PHE A 138 20.11 37.52 -27.44
N ASP A 139 20.62 37.33 -26.23
CA ASP A 139 21.63 38.23 -25.65
C ASP A 139 22.95 38.17 -26.43
N ARG A 140 23.38 36.98 -26.89
CA ARG A 140 24.57 36.83 -27.74
C ARG A 140 24.42 37.48 -29.12
N GLU A 141 23.23 37.45 -29.71
CA GLU A 141 22.96 38.09 -31.01
C GLU A 141 23.02 39.62 -30.89
N ASN A 142 22.44 40.20 -29.82
CA ASN A 142 22.44 41.65 -29.57
C ASN A 142 23.80 42.23 -29.13
N ILE A 143 24.73 41.42 -28.62
CA ILE A 143 26.08 41.88 -28.23
C ILE A 143 27.03 41.98 -29.45
N ASN A 144 26.71 41.33 -30.56
CA ASN A 144 27.54 41.29 -31.77
C ASN A 144 27.12 42.29 -32.88
N ASP A 145 26.08 43.10 -32.65
CA ASP A 145 25.64 44.24 -33.47
C ASP A 145 26.08 45.59 -32.85
#